data_AF-A0A7U6B4G9-F1
#
_entry.id   AF-A0A7U6B4G9-F1
#
_cell.length_a   1.000
_cell.length_b   1.000
_cell.length_c   1.000
_cell.angle_alpha   90.00
_cell.angle_beta   90.00
_cell.angle_gamma   90.00
#
_symmetry.space_group_name_H-M   'P 1'
#
loop_
_entity.id
_entity.type
_entity.pdbx_description
1 polymer ?
#
loop_
_entity_poly.entity_id
_entity_poly.type
_entity_poly.pdbx_seq_one_letter_code
_entity_poly.pdbx_strand_id
1 'polypeptide(L)'
;MRPGRYATQISIHNQSSESVTVRKRLIPVVLGGAPLGREPGFGSSRAEDSIELPPHTATLDDCCRFAELLFGAAGSALTIGLMEITVPRDVSVTAIYTTDRAIDVMPVAGIQA
;
A
#
# COMPACT_ATOMS: atom_id res chain seq x y z
N MET A 1 11.51 2.79 12.82
CA MET A 1 10.21 3.49 12.71
C MET A 1 9.81 3.95 14.10
N ARG A 2 9.23 5.16 14.25
CA ARG A 2 8.68 5.65 15.54
C ARG A 2 7.15 5.54 15.45
N PRO A 3 6.42 5.29 16.55
CA PRO A 3 4.94 5.30 16.51
C PRO A 3 4.41 6.57 15.83
N GLY A 4 3.54 6.41 14.84
CA GLY A 4 2.96 7.52 14.06
C GLY A 4 3.87 8.16 13.00
N ARG A 5 5.06 7.61 12.73
CA ARG A 5 5.93 8.04 11.62
C ARG A 5 6.09 6.92 10.59
N TYR A 6 5.35 7.05 9.50
CA TYR A 6 5.42 6.17 8.33
C TYR A 6 5.86 6.98 7.11
N ALA A 7 6.82 6.47 6.33
CA ALA A 7 7.19 7.14 5.08
C ALA A 7 5.98 7.21 4.13
N THR A 8 5.14 6.17 4.16
CA THR A 8 3.83 6.13 3.51
C THR A 8 2.90 5.25 4.33
N GLN A 9 1.65 5.69 4.49
CA GLN A 9 0.52 4.92 5.00
C GLN A 9 -0.62 5.02 3.98
N ILE A 10 -1.23 3.89 3.63
CA ILE A 10 -2.40 3.80 2.77
C ILE A 10 -3.55 3.29 3.64
N SER A 11 -4.51 4.16 3.94
CA SER A 11 -5.73 3.80 4.66
C SER A 11 -6.83 3.40 3.69
N ILE A 12 -7.53 2.31 3.99
CA ILE A 12 -8.65 1.79 3.19
C ILE A 12 -9.88 1.69 4.10
N HIS A 13 -10.94 2.42 3.77
CA HIS A 13 -12.18 2.44 4.55
C HIS A 13 -13.34 1.88 3.72
N ASN A 14 -13.95 0.83 4.24
CA ASN A 14 -15.21 0.30 3.72
C ASN A 14 -16.36 1.13 4.30
N GLN A 15 -16.89 2.04 3.49
CA GLN A 15 -18.02 2.90 3.85
C GLN A 15 -19.38 2.22 3.64
N SER A 16 -19.39 1.02 3.06
CA SER A 16 -20.61 0.29 2.73
C SER A 16 -21.17 -0.49 3.93
N SER A 17 -22.40 -0.97 3.78
CA SER A 17 -23.09 -1.84 4.73
C SER A 17 -22.76 -3.33 4.54
N GLU A 18 -21.90 -3.70 3.59
CA GLU A 18 -21.53 -5.08 3.27
C GLU A 18 -20.02 -5.28 3.44
N SER A 19 -19.58 -6.52 3.69
CA SER A 19 -18.16 -6.85 3.65
C SER A 19 -17.62 -6.72 2.23
N VAL A 20 -16.37 -6.26 2.12
CA VAL A 20 -15.70 -6.08 0.83
C VAL A 20 -14.35 -6.78 0.82
N THR A 21 -14.11 -7.64 -0.17
CA THR A 21 -12.79 -8.22 -0.41
C THR A 21 -11.86 -7.19 -1.04
N VAL A 22 -10.81 -6.81 -0.32
CA VAL A 22 -9.74 -5.93 -0.83
C VAL A 22 -8.55 -6.81 -1.20
N ARG A 23 -8.17 -6.81 -2.49
CA ARG A 23 -6.97 -7.51 -2.99
C ARG A 23 -5.85 -6.51 -3.25
N LYS A 24 -4.63 -6.92 -2.94
CA LYS A 24 -3.44 -6.07 -2.97
C LYS A 24 -2.31 -6.78 -3.70
N ARG A 25 -1.62 -6.09 -4.61
CA ARG A 25 -0.37 -6.57 -5.21
C ARG A 25 0.73 -5.54 -5.06
N LEU A 26 1.90 -6.02 -4.66
CA LEU A 26 3.11 -5.19 -4.55
C LEU A 26 4.01 -5.45 -5.76
N ILE A 27 4.19 -4.40 -6.56
CA ILE A 27 5.04 -4.41 -7.76
C ILE A 27 6.24 -3.49 -7.49
N PRO A 28 7.33 -4.02 -6.89
CA PRO A 28 8.53 -3.23 -6.64
C PRO A 28 9.27 -2.92 -7.94
N VAL A 29 9.71 -1.66 -8.08
CA VAL A 29 10.64 -1.20 -9.12
C VAL A 29 12.04 -0.95 -8.57
N VAL A 30 12.15 -0.75 -7.25
CA VAL A 30 13.40 -0.83 -6.47
C VAL A 30 13.11 -1.74 -5.27
N LEU A 31 13.92 -2.77 -5.07
CA LEU A 31 13.75 -3.72 -3.97
C LEU A 31 15.06 -3.82 -3.18
N GLY A 32 15.02 -3.42 -1.90
CA GLY A 32 16.21 -3.45 -1.05
C GLY A 32 17.36 -2.58 -1.57
N GLY A 33 17.07 -1.47 -2.24
CA GLY A 33 18.04 -0.59 -2.89
C GLY A 33 18.49 -1.02 -4.30
N ALA A 34 18.15 -2.22 -4.76
CA ALA A 34 18.47 -2.69 -6.11
C ALA A 34 17.37 -2.28 -7.11
N PRO A 35 17.70 -1.63 -8.25
CA PRO A 35 16.72 -1.29 -9.27
C PRO A 35 16.28 -2.55 -10.04
N LEU A 36 15.00 -2.91 -9.94
CA LEU A 36 14.40 -4.06 -10.64
C LEU A 36 13.62 -3.65 -11.90
N GLY A 37 12.96 -2.50 -11.87
CA GLY A 37 12.05 -2.03 -12.92
C GLY A 37 12.53 -0.77 -13.63
N ARG A 38 13.83 -0.50 -13.64
CA ARG A 38 14.39 0.63 -14.40
C ARG A 38 14.35 0.29 -15.89
N GLU A 39 13.83 1.21 -16.70
CA GLU A 39 13.75 1.05 -18.16
C GLU A 39 15.11 0.64 -18.77
N PRO A 40 15.13 -0.31 -19.73
CA PRO A 40 13.98 -0.98 -20.36
C PRO A 40 13.41 -2.17 -19.57
N GLY A 41 13.87 -2.41 -18.35
CA GLY A 41 13.32 -3.43 -17.46
C GLY A 41 11.98 -3.02 -16.84
N PHE A 42 11.27 -3.98 -16.26
CA PHE A 42 9.97 -3.78 -15.63
C PHE A 42 9.87 -4.54 -14.31
N GLY A 43 9.11 -3.99 -13.36
CA GLY A 43 8.74 -4.68 -12.13
C GLY A 43 7.62 -5.69 -12.39
N SER A 44 7.59 -6.76 -11.59
CA SER A 44 6.47 -7.71 -11.56
C SER A 44 5.93 -7.79 -10.13
N SER A 45 4.71 -8.30 -9.94
CA SER A 45 4.21 -8.60 -8.60
C SER A 45 5.19 -9.53 -7.87
N ARG A 46 5.54 -9.19 -6.63
CA ARG A 46 6.42 -9.98 -5.76
C ARG A 46 5.76 -10.41 -4.46
N ALA A 47 4.64 -9.79 -4.11
CA ALA A 47 3.81 -10.19 -2.99
C ALA A 47 2.35 -9.83 -3.29
N GLU A 48 1.45 -10.67 -2.80
CA GLU A 48 0.01 -10.45 -2.86
C GLU A 48 -0.57 -10.63 -1.46
N ASP A 49 -1.63 -9.87 -1.16
CA ASP A 49 -2.37 -10.00 0.09
C ASP A 49 -3.87 -9.74 -0.17
N SER A 50 -4.71 -10.24 0.74
CA SER A 50 -6.15 -10.00 0.68
C SER A 50 -6.77 -9.95 2.06
N ILE A 51 -7.75 -9.07 2.22
CA ILE A 51 -8.53 -8.96 3.45
C ILE A 51 -10.02 -8.86 3.12
N GLU A 52 -10.84 -9.57 3.89
CA GLU A 52 -12.27 -9.29 3.99
C GLU A 52 -12.46 -8.12 4.95
N LEU A 53 -12.83 -6.95 4.42
CA LEU A 53 -13.00 -5.72 5.20
C LEU A 53 -14.48 -5.56 5.59
N PRO A 54 -14.85 -5.71 6.88
CA PRO A 54 -16.24 -5.62 7.31
C PRO A 54 -16.89 -4.25 7.05
N PRO A 55 -18.24 -4.17 7.08
CA PRO A 55 -18.98 -2.92 6.95
C PRO A 55 -18.50 -1.87 7.95
N HIS A 56 -18.36 -0.62 7.49
CA HIS A 56 -17.99 0.54 8.32
C HIS A 56 -16.68 0.35 9.13
N THR A 57 -15.73 -0.39 8.57
CA THR A 57 -14.39 -0.58 9.16
C THR A 57 -13.29 -0.08 8.23
N ALA A 58 -12.15 0.25 8.81
CA ALA A 58 -10.97 0.68 8.08
C ALA A 58 -9.75 -0.18 8.45
N THR A 59 -8.85 -0.31 7.49
CA THR A 59 -7.53 -0.89 7.68
C THR A 59 -6.46 0.04 7.08
N LEU A 60 -5.20 -0.25 7.33
CA LEU A 60 -4.09 0.45 6.72
C LEU A 60 -3.02 -0.53 6.28
N ASP A 61 -2.29 -0.14 5.24
CA ASP A 61 -0.95 -0.66 5.01
C ASP A 61 0.07 0.48 5.11
N ASP A 62 1.27 0.16 5.55
CA ASP A 62 2.38 1.11 5.62
C ASP A 62 3.66 0.46 5.07
N CYS A 63 4.73 1.25 5.03
CA CYS A 63 6.01 0.73 4.54
C CYS A 63 6.57 -0.44 5.40
N CYS A 64 6.13 -0.62 6.65
CA CYS A 64 6.49 -1.80 7.45
C CYS A 64 5.77 -3.03 6.93
N ARG A 65 4.45 -2.95 6.74
CA ARG A 65 3.64 -4.05 6.20
C ARG A 65 4.13 -4.48 4.83
N PHE A 66 4.55 -3.53 3.99
CA PHE A 66 5.13 -3.85 2.68
C PHE A 66 6.44 -4.61 2.81
N ALA A 67 7.31 -4.20 3.73
CA ALA A 67 8.56 -4.89 3.98
C ALA A 67 8.33 -6.31 4.52
N GLU A 68 7.37 -6.49 5.42
CA GLU A 68 6.98 -7.82 5.91
C GLU A 68 6.50 -8.75 4.78
N LEU A 69 5.66 -8.24 3.89
CA LEU A 69 5.16 -9.00 2.74
C LEU A 69 6.28 -9.39 1.75
N LEU A 70 7.24 -8.50 1.54
CA LEU A 70 8.33 -8.70 0.57
C LEU A 70 9.52 -9.49 1.12
N PHE A 71 9.80 -9.37 2.42
CA PHE A 71 11.03 -9.87 3.04
C PHE A 71 10.80 -10.78 4.26
N GLY A 72 9.55 -10.92 4.74
CA GLY A 72 9.22 -11.67 5.95
C GLY A 72 9.60 -10.97 7.26
N ALA A 73 10.10 -9.73 7.20
CA ALA A 73 10.50 -8.94 8.37
C ALA A 73 10.40 -7.43 8.07
N ALA A 74 10.38 -6.63 9.13
CA ALA A 74 10.53 -5.19 8.99
C ALA A 74 11.87 -4.84 8.31
N GLY A 75 11.80 -4.06 7.23
CA GLY A 75 12.96 -3.65 6.44
C GLY A 75 13.29 -2.17 6.60
N SER A 76 14.57 -1.82 6.55
CA SER A 76 15.06 -0.44 6.51
C SER A 76 15.60 -0.03 5.14
N ALA A 77 15.76 -0.98 4.22
CA ALA A 77 16.28 -0.74 2.89
C ALA A 77 15.23 -0.10 1.98
N LEU A 78 15.68 0.82 1.12
CA LEU A 78 14.82 1.55 0.19
C LEU A 78 14.06 0.57 -0.70
N THR A 79 12.73 0.63 -0.62
CA THR A 79 11.82 -0.12 -1.48
C THR A 79 10.84 0.88 -2.10
N ILE A 80 10.77 0.88 -3.43
CA ILE A 80 9.91 1.76 -4.22
C ILE A 80 9.13 0.87 -5.17
N GLY A 81 7.83 1.10 -5.30
CA GLY A 81 6.98 0.29 -6.14
C GLY A 81 5.56 0.83 -6.23
N LEU A 82 4.73 0.07 -6.92
CA LEU A 82 3.29 0.27 -6.96
C LEU A 82 2.61 -0.66 -5.95
N MET A 83 1.62 -0.13 -5.25
CA MET A 83 0.58 -0.92 -4.60
C MET A 83 -0.64 -0.88 -5.51
N GLU A 84 -0.94 -2.00 -6.14
CA GLU A 84 -2.19 -2.18 -6.85
C GLU A 84 -3.25 -2.65 -5.87
N ILE A 85 -4.35 -1.90 -5.75
CA ILE A 85 -5.50 -2.24 -4.92
C ILE A 85 -6.67 -2.53 -5.84
N THR A 86 -7.20 -3.75 -5.79
CA THR A 86 -8.38 -4.16 -6.56
C THR A 86 -9.51 -4.48 -5.61
N VAL A 87 -10.65 -3.82 -5.81
CA VAL A 87 -11.82 -3.95 -4.96
C VAL A 87 -13.07 -4.01 -5.84
N PRO A 88 -13.99 -4.98 -5.63
CA PRO A 88 -15.17 -5.13 -6.48
C PRO A 88 -16.27 -4.10 -6.19
N ARG A 89 -16.11 -3.30 -5.12
CA ARG A 89 -17.07 -2.31 -4.63
C ARG A 89 -16.33 -1.06 -4.17
N ASP A 90 -17.07 0.04 -4.04
CA ASP A 90 -16.51 1.32 -3.64
C ASP A 90 -15.90 1.27 -2.23
N VAL A 91 -14.65 1.72 -2.13
CA VAL A 91 -13.95 1.99 -0.87
C VAL A 91 -13.28 3.36 -0.96
N SER A 92 -13.11 4.01 0.19
CA SER A 92 -12.32 5.23 0.27
C SER A 92 -10.86 4.86 0.54
N VAL A 93 -9.95 5.33 -0.31
CA VAL A 93 -8.51 5.11 -0.17
C VAL A 93 -7.81 6.46 0.03
N THR A 94 -6.97 6.53 1.06
CA THR A 94 -6.24 7.75 1.42
C THR A 94 -4.77 7.42 1.64
N ALA A 95 -3.89 8.13 0.95
CA ALA A 95 -2.45 8.09 1.20
C ALA A 95 -2.05 9.19 2.19
N ILE A 96 -1.30 8.82 3.21
CA ILE A 96 -0.73 9.72 4.22
C ILE A 96 0.78 9.59 4.18
N TYR A 97 1.45 10.72 4.00
CA TYR A 97 2.91 10.80 4.00
C TYR A 97 3.34 11.58 5.21
N THR A 98 4.19 10.99 6.07
CA THR A 98 4.80 11.73 7.17
C THR A 98 6.24 12.08 6.80
N THR A 99 6.51 13.38 6.75
CA THR A 99 7.87 13.91 6.59
C THR A 99 8.41 14.36 7.95
N ASP A 100 9.64 14.86 7.99
CA ASP A 100 10.20 15.46 9.19
C ASP A 100 9.49 16.77 9.59
N ARG A 101 8.74 17.39 8.66
CA ARG A 101 8.18 18.74 8.81
C ARG A 101 6.66 18.82 8.67
N ALA A 102 6.02 17.86 8.00
CA ALA A 102 4.59 17.91 7.69
C ALA A 102 3.96 16.51 7.59
N ILE A 103 2.63 16.48 7.65
CA ILE A 103 1.81 15.32 7.30
C ILE A 103 0.98 15.72 6.09
N ASP A 104 1.20 15.04 4.96
CA ASP A 104 0.44 15.25 3.74
C ASP A 104 -0.62 14.14 3.61
N VAL A 105 -1.87 14.53 3.36
CA VAL A 105 -3.00 13.61 3.22
C VAL A 105 -3.58 13.78 1.82
N MET A 106 -3.60 12.71 1.03
CA MET A 106 -4.03 12.73 -0.36
C MET A 106 -5.10 11.65 -0.60
N PRO A 107 -6.31 12.01 -1.06
CA PRO A 107 -7.27 11.02 -1.52
C PRO A 107 -6.73 10.33 -2.77
N VAL A 108 -6.88 9.01 -2.85
CA VAL A 108 -6.49 8.21 -4.02
C VAL A 108 -7.74 7.92 -4.83
N ALA A 109 -7.83 8.51 -6.02
CA ALA A 109 -8.89 8.21 -6.96
C ALA A 109 -8.64 6.85 -7.63
N GLY A 110 -9.67 6.01 -7.69
CA GLY A 110 -9.64 4.80 -8.49
C GLY A 110 -9.65 5.12 -9.98
N ILE A 111 -9.10 4.22 -10.79
CA ILE A 111 -9.24 4.25 -12.24
C ILE A 111 -10.38 3.30 -12.61
N GLN A 112 -11.41 3.80 -13.28
CA GLN A 112 -12.45 2.95 -13.84
C GLN A 112 -11.87 2.23 -15.07
N ALA A 113 -12.05 0.91 -15.13
CA ALA A 113 -11.65 0.09 -16.27
C ALA A 113 -12.62 0.24 -17.45
#